data_AF-A0A517MU94-F1
#
_entry.id   AF-A0A517MU94-F1
#
_cell.length_a   1.000
_cell.length_b   1.000
_cell.length_c   1.000
_cell.angle_alpha   90.00
_cell.angle_beta   90.00
_cell.angle_gamma   90.00
#
_symmetry.space_group_name_H-M   'P 1'
#
loop_
_entity.id
_entity.type
_entity.pdbx_description
1 polymer ?
#
loop_
_entity_poly.entity_id
_entity_poly.type
_entity_poly.pdbx_seq_one_letter_code
_entity_poly.pdbx_strand_id
1 'polypeptide(L)'
;MRQIEQQNLQHHHLKPHRGARYFELALIFLLFFTLGGAPAPHVNETQYLAKAKHYWDASYCPGDSFLDTADAHLVFYWTVGWLTRIFSLETTAWVGRIAAWLLLAFGWQRLAWQIAPSRWAAPLAAALFPALIYWGNFAGEWVIGGIEGKCFAYGFFLLGMTAMVQSRWTATWIWLGVASAFHPLVGGWAVLGSLFVLLTVERAARPSFREASIGLCLGGLLALPGLVPTLLLNSGTPTAEQHEAARIYVFERLPHHLAMLELDPKELSWKAMRFSWLLAAMLGVWLAVNRGKDETKGDIVNGKEGVTQREGLRCLVVFAAFSVGMSLVGAGLELLLRNQPDQGASLLRYYWFRQADVAVPLATAMGVALLAGQLSRRIADESPARSSPSWLSSCVVLAAMFTAGWHLVGSVGDRWKNPKPPGARQMATLEDWQDACDWIREETPPDAIFLVDRQAQSFKWYAARGDVANWKDIPQDAVGIIDWYARCRNVYNPGGSERAVGTLANQARHRIPTLARDHRATHAITRNSPNLRLPVVYENATYAVYKLDR
;
A
#
# COMPACT_ATOMS: atom_id res chain seq x y z
N MET A 1 10.40 54.45 -17.61
CA MET A 1 9.52 54.02 -16.49
C MET A 1 8.51 52.95 -16.90
N ARG A 2 7.74 53.09 -18.00
CA ARG A 2 6.78 52.04 -18.44
C ARG A 2 7.39 50.66 -18.77
N GLN A 3 8.65 50.59 -19.19
CA GLN A 3 9.36 49.31 -19.42
C GLN A 3 9.77 48.59 -18.13
N ILE A 4 9.98 49.32 -17.03
CA ILE A 4 10.35 48.74 -15.72
C ILE A 4 9.09 48.22 -15.00
N GLU A 5 7.95 48.89 -15.17
CA GLU A 5 6.65 48.37 -14.69
C GLU A 5 6.22 47.10 -15.43
N GLN A 6 6.47 47.00 -16.74
CA GLN A 6 6.19 45.76 -17.49
C GLN A 6 7.13 44.60 -17.12
N GLN A 7 8.40 44.86 -16.78
CA GLN A 7 9.30 43.83 -16.25
C GLN A 7 8.92 43.38 -14.84
N ASN A 8 8.39 44.27 -13.99
CA ASN A 8 7.91 43.89 -12.66
C ASN A 8 6.58 43.10 -12.69
N LEU A 9 5.74 43.28 -13.71
CA LEU A 9 4.52 42.49 -13.91
C LEU A 9 4.80 41.09 -14.50
N GLN A 10 5.90 40.90 -15.24
CA GLN A 10 6.28 39.59 -15.79
C GLN A 10 6.99 38.67 -14.78
N HIS A 11 7.46 39.18 -13.65
CA HIS A 11 8.12 38.39 -12.59
C HIS A 11 7.22 37.98 -11.43
N HIS A 12 5.90 38.18 -11.50
CA HIS A 12 4.96 37.43 -10.67
C HIS A 12 4.84 35.98 -11.15
N HIS A 13 5.94 35.23 -11.04
CA HIS A 13 5.84 33.81 -10.78
C HIS A 13 4.98 33.67 -9.52
N LEU A 14 3.74 33.22 -9.72
CA LEU A 14 2.74 32.99 -8.69
C LEU A 14 3.28 31.98 -7.67
N LYS A 15 4.13 32.43 -6.74
CA LYS A 15 4.30 31.73 -5.47
C LYS A 15 2.90 31.76 -4.85
N PRO A 16 2.22 30.61 -4.69
CA PRO A 16 0.88 30.61 -4.14
C PRO A 16 0.92 31.35 -2.81
N HIS A 17 0.03 32.34 -2.64
CA HIS A 17 -0.16 33.03 -1.37
C HIS A 17 -0.24 31.98 -0.25
N ARG A 18 0.31 32.27 0.94
CA ARG A 18 0.37 31.29 2.05
C ARG A 18 -0.97 30.58 2.28
N GLY A 19 -2.10 31.29 2.18
CA GLY A 19 -3.44 30.70 2.28
C GLY A 19 -3.77 29.66 1.20
N ALA A 20 -3.39 29.89 -0.05
CA ALA A 20 -3.60 28.94 -1.15
C ALA A 20 -2.82 27.63 -0.94
N ARG A 21 -1.65 27.69 -0.31
CA ARG A 21 -0.82 26.52 0.02
C ARG A 21 -1.50 25.58 1.00
N TYR A 22 -2.01 26.12 2.10
CA TYR A 22 -2.70 25.33 3.12
C TYR A 22 -4.04 24.81 2.62
N PHE A 23 -4.75 25.63 1.83
CA PHE A 23 -6.00 25.21 1.21
C PHE A 23 -5.82 24.02 0.25
N GLU A 24 -4.81 24.06 -0.62
CA GLU A 24 -4.52 22.96 -1.53
C GLU A 24 -4.10 21.68 -0.78
N LEU A 25 -3.30 21.82 0.29
CA LEU A 25 -2.92 20.70 1.15
C LEU A 25 -4.15 20.06 1.81
N ALA A 26 -5.03 20.90 2.37
CA ALA A 26 -6.28 20.46 2.99
C ALA A 26 -7.18 19.75 1.96
N LEU A 27 -7.25 20.25 0.72
CA LEU A 27 -8.03 19.61 -0.34
C LEU A 27 -7.46 18.23 -0.72
N ILE A 28 -6.14 18.09 -0.87
CA ILE A 28 -5.50 16.80 -1.15
C ILE A 28 -5.74 15.82 0.01
N PHE A 29 -5.60 16.29 1.25
CA PHE A 29 -5.92 15.50 2.44
C PHE A 29 -7.38 15.06 2.43
N LEU A 30 -8.33 15.96 2.15
CA LEU A 30 -9.75 15.63 2.06
C LEU A 30 -10.05 14.62 0.95
N LEU A 31 -9.36 14.69 -0.18
CA LEU A 31 -9.47 13.67 -1.24
C LEU A 31 -8.99 12.30 -0.73
N PHE A 32 -7.83 12.23 -0.07
CA PHE A 32 -7.31 10.98 0.47
C PHE A 32 -8.18 10.43 1.60
N PHE A 33 -8.68 11.29 2.49
CA PHE A 33 -9.70 10.94 3.49
C PHE A 33 -10.97 10.40 2.81
N THR A 34 -11.45 11.11 1.79
CA THR A 34 -12.66 10.71 1.07
C THR A 34 -12.46 9.43 0.30
N LEU A 35 -11.25 9.03 -0.10
CA LEU A 35 -10.99 7.77 -0.81
C LEU A 35 -10.61 6.60 0.11
N GLY A 36 -9.86 6.85 1.18
CA GLY A 36 -9.36 5.84 2.12
C GLY A 36 -10.16 5.70 3.42
N GLY A 37 -11.05 6.65 3.74
CA GLY A 37 -11.78 6.75 5.01
C GLY A 37 -12.97 5.80 5.17
N ALA A 38 -12.82 4.53 4.79
CA ALA A 38 -13.80 3.49 5.15
C ALA A 38 -13.81 3.27 6.68
N PRO A 39 -14.90 2.78 7.29
CA PRO A 39 -14.90 2.46 8.72
C PRO A 39 -13.77 1.50 9.13
N ALA A 40 -13.22 1.68 10.33
CA ALA A 40 -12.22 0.77 10.87
C ALA A 40 -12.89 -0.52 11.40
N PRO A 41 -12.22 -1.68 11.36
CA PRO A 41 -10.89 -1.91 10.80
C PRO A 41 -10.89 -2.04 9.27
N HIS A 42 -9.79 -1.61 8.65
CA HIS A 42 -9.42 -1.98 7.28
C HIS A 42 -8.82 -3.40 7.25
N VAL A 43 -8.71 -3.98 6.05
CA VAL A 43 -8.28 -5.38 5.83
C VAL A 43 -6.92 -5.72 6.45
N ASN A 44 -5.94 -4.81 6.39
CA ASN A 44 -4.60 -5.06 6.94
C ASN A 44 -4.47 -4.55 8.38
N GLU A 45 -5.37 -3.68 8.85
CA GLU A 45 -5.31 -3.12 10.21
C GLU A 45 -5.55 -4.19 11.26
N THR A 46 -6.41 -5.17 10.95
CA THR A 46 -6.66 -6.31 11.83
C THR A 46 -5.41 -7.10 12.13
N GLN A 47 -4.46 -7.15 11.19
CA GLN A 47 -3.17 -7.82 11.36
C GLN A 47 -2.14 -6.87 11.99
N TYR A 48 -1.91 -5.70 11.38
CA TYR A 48 -0.83 -4.79 11.76
C TYR A 48 -1.05 -4.14 13.13
N LEU A 49 -2.26 -3.65 13.43
CA LEU A 49 -2.52 -3.01 14.71
C LEU A 49 -2.75 -4.02 15.84
N ALA A 50 -3.30 -5.20 15.57
CA ALA A 50 -3.36 -6.27 16.57
C ALA A 50 -1.95 -6.73 16.95
N LYS A 51 -1.07 -6.95 15.98
CA LYS A 51 0.35 -7.27 16.22
C LYS A 51 1.07 -6.15 16.97
N ALA A 52 0.86 -4.90 16.57
CA ALA A 52 1.44 -3.75 17.26
C ALA A 52 0.92 -3.59 18.70
N LYS A 53 -0.36 -3.90 18.97
CA LYS A 53 -0.92 -3.90 20.32
C LYS A 53 -0.30 -5.00 21.17
N HIS A 54 -0.25 -6.23 20.65
CA HIS A 54 0.37 -7.37 21.32
C HIS A 54 1.85 -7.12 21.64
N TYR A 55 2.60 -6.50 20.71
CA TYR A 55 4.00 -6.10 20.93
C TYR A 55 4.19 -5.21 22.17
N TRP A 56 3.27 -4.25 22.40
CA TRP A 56 3.30 -3.36 23.56
C TRP A 56 2.56 -3.91 24.79
N ASP A 57 1.80 -5.00 24.63
CA ASP A 57 0.91 -5.59 25.63
C ASP A 57 0.67 -7.07 25.34
N ALA A 58 1.59 -7.93 25.79
CA ALA A 58 1.48 -9.38 25.59
C ALA A 58 0.26 -10.01 26.28
N SER A 59 -0.45 -9.28 27.16
CA SER A 59 -1.71 -9.74 27.74
C SER A 59 -2.91 -9.63 26.78
N TYR A 60 -2.76 -8.94 25.65
CA TYR A 60 -3.76 -8.88 24.60
C TYR A 60 -3.65 -10.13 23.71
N CYS A 61 -4.65 -11.02 23.77
CA CYS A 61 -4.68 -12.31 23.06
C CYS A 61 -3.43 -13.20 23.36
N PRO A 62 -3.16 -13.56 24.63
CA PRO A 62 -2.00 -14.36 24.97
C PRO A 62 -2.12 -15.80 24.40
N GLY A 63 -1.01 -16.35 23.91
CA GLY A 63 -0.98 -17.70 23.34
C GLY A 63 -1.53 -17.79 21.92
N ASP A 64 -1.70 -16.65 21.24
CA ASP A 64 -2.18 -16.60 19.87
C ASP A 64 -1.07 -16.99 18.87
N SER A 65 -1.41 -17.87 17.93
CA SER A 65 -0.44 -18.46 17.00
C SER A 65 0.21 -17.47 16.04
N PHE A 66 -0.43 -16.33 15.75
CA PHE A 66 0.14 -15.28 14.91
C PHE A 66 0.80 -14.18 15.74
N LEU A 67 0.13 -13.71 16.80
CA LEU A 67 0.63 -12.59 17.60
C LEU A 67 1.90 -12.93 18.39
N ASP A 68 2.14 -14.19 18.70
CA ASP A 68 3.37 -14.65 19.38
C ASP A 68 4.57 -14.86 18.42
N THR A 69 4.37 -14.74 17.09
CA THR A 69 5.47 -14.91 16.10
C THR A 69 6.47 -13.74 16.09
N ALA A 70 7.57 -13.86 15.33
CA ALA A 70 8.60 -12.83 15.29
C ALA A 70 8.10 -11.48 14.72
N ASP A 71 8.66 -10.38 15.24
CA ASP A 71 8.27 -9.02 14.89
C ASP A 71 9.00 -8.48 13.66
N ALA A 72 8.31 -8.42 12.53
CA ALA A 72 8.90 -7.95 11.27
C ALA A 72 8.85 -6.43 11.05
N HIS A 73 7.91 -5.72 11.68
CA HIS A 73 7.63 -4.31 11.39
C HIS A 73 7.91 -3.38 12.58
N LEU A 74 9.09 -3.53 13.21
CA LEU A 74 9.45 -2.82 14.45
C LEU A 74 9.24 -1.31 14.40
N VAL A 75 9.64 -0.64 13.32
CA VAL A 75 9.47 0.83 13.21
C VAL A 75 7.98 1.20 13.30
N PHE A 76 7.10 0.47 12.62
CA PHE A 76 5.66 0.70 12.69
C PHE A 76 5.12 0.45 14.11
N TYR A 77 5.56 -0.64 14.75
CA TYR A 77 5.15 -0.98 16.13
C TYR A 77 5.59 0.10 17.12
N TRP A 78 6.82 0.62 17.00
CA TRP A 78 7.33 1.67 17.87
C TRP A 78 6.67 3.02 17.63
N THR A 79 6.33 3.38 16.39
CA THR A 79 5.76 4.70 16.09
C THR A 79 4.26 4.77 16.31
N VAL A 80 3.53 3.69 16.04
CA VAL A 80 2.06 3.64 16.09
C VAL A 80 1.54 2.75 17.21
N GLY A 81 2.18 1.61 17.47
CA GLY A 81 1.69 0.59 18.39
C GLY A 81 1.50 1.07 19.83
N TRP A 82 2.38 1.94 20.33
CA TRP A 82 2.28 2.46 21.70
C TRP A 82 0.97 3.21 21.97
N LEU A 83 0.35 3.80 20.93
CA LEU A 83 -0.94 4.49 21.05
C LEU A 83 -2.05 3.54 21.52
N THR A 84 -1.94 2.24 21.21
CA THR A 84 -2.92 1.21 21.64
C THR A 84 -2.92 0.93 23.14
N ARG A 85 -1.95 1.49 23.88
CA ARG A 85 -1.88 1.48 25.35
C ARG A 85 -2.78 2.56 25.97
N ILE A 86 -3.12 3.58 25.19
CA ILE A 86 -3.89 4.75 25.64
C ILE A 86 -5.26 4.76 24.96
N PHE A 87 -5.33 4.34 23.70
CA PHE A 87 -6.51 4.38 22.86
C PHE A 87 -6.96 2.98 22.43
N SER A 88 -8.22 2.86 22.04
CA SER A 88 -8.72 1.64 21.37
C SER A 88 -8.02 1.40 20.03
N LEU A 89 -8.14 0.18 19.49
CA LEU A 89 -7.62 -0.14 18.15
C LEU A 89 -8.24 0.75 17.06
N GLU A 90 -9.53 1.06 17.17
CA GLU A 90 -10.24 1.95 16.25
C GLU A 90 -9.72 3.38 16.31
N THR A 91 -9.61 3.96 17.50
CA THR A 91 -9.07 5.32 17.66
C THR A 91 -7.62 5.39 17.18
N THR A 92 -6.81 4.36 17.48
CA THR A 92 -5.43 4.26 16.99
C THR A 92 -5.37 4.21 15.46
N ALA A 93 -6.28 3.44 14.83
CA ALA A 93 -6.36 3.38 13.37
C ALA A 93 -6.66 4.75 12.76
N TRP A 94 -7.63 5.49 13.29
CA TRP A 94 -7.97 6.82 12.78
C TRP A 94 -6.85 7.83 12.98
N VAL A 95 -6.20 7.86 14.16
CA VAL A 95 -5.03 8.71 14.41
C VAL A 95 -3.91 8.39 13.41
N GLY A 96 -3.60 7.11 13.23
CA GLY A 96 -2.58 6.65 12.29
C GLY A 96 -2.90 7.00 10.83
N ARG A 97 -4.15 6.79 10.39
CA ARG A 97 -4.63 7.16 9.04
C ARG A 97 -4.51 8.65 8.79
N ILE A 98 -4.97 9.48 9.72
CA ILE A 98 -4.89 10.95 9.59
C ILE A 98 -3.42 11.37 9.44
N ALA A 99 -2.52 10.84 10.28
CA ALA A 99 -1.09 11.13 10.20
C ALA A 99 -0.48 10.68 8.85
N ALA A 100 -0.79 9.47 8.39
CA ALA A 100 -0.29 8.95 7.12
C ALA A 100 -0.84 9.73 5.92
N TRP A 101 -2.14 10.04 5.88
CA TRP A 101 -2.74 10.82 4.79
C TRP A 101 -2.23 12.26 4.76
N LEU A 102 -1.97 12.88 5.93
CA LEU A 102 -1.35 14.20 5.99
C LEU A 102 0.08 14.17 5.44
N LEU A 103 0.88 13.16 5.80
CA LEU A 103 2.23 12.99 5.28
C LEU A 103 2.22 12.75 3.75
N LEU A 104 1.32 11.90 3.27
CA LEU A 104 1.09 11.67 1.84
C LEU A 104 0.68 12.95 1.13
N ALA A 105 -0.30 13.69 1.64
CA ALA A 105 -0.77 14.94 1.06
C ALA A 105 0.33 15.99 1.01
N PHE A 106 1.15 16.07 2.06
CA PHE A 106 2.30 16.97 2.15
C PHE A 106 3.37 16.61 1.11
N GLY A 107 3.78 15.34 1.03
CA GLY A 107 4.74 14.88 0.04
C GLY A 107 4.23 15.07 -1.40
N TRP A 108 2.94 14.75 -1.63
CA TRP A 108 2.27 14.90 -2.92
C TRP A 108 2.27 16.34 -3.40
N GLN A 109 1.82 17.27 -2.56
CA GLN A 109 1.80 18.70 -2.89
C GLN A 109 3.18 19.20 -3.30
N ARG A 110 4.23 18.81 -2.55
CA ARG A 110 5.59 19.27 -2.87
C ARG A 110 6.09 18.73 -4.20
N LEU A 111 5.90 17.44 -4.45
CA LEU A 111 6.26 16.84 -5.74
C LEU A 111 5.50 17.51 -6.88
N ALA A 112 4.18 17.65 -6.73
CA ALA A 112 3.32 18.25 -7.74
C ALA A 112 3.70 19.70 -8.04
N TRP A 113 4.08 20.51 -7.05
CA TRP A 113 4.54 21.89 -7.31
C TRP A 113 5.88 21.95 -8.04
N GLN A 114 6.76 20.95 -7.90
CA GLN A 114 7.99 20.92 -8.70
C GLN A 114 7.71 20.62 -10.17
N ILE A 115 6.70 19.81 -10.45
CA ILE A 115 6.40 19.34 -11.81
C ILE A 115 5.36 20.22 -12.50
N ALA A 116 4.31 20.62 -11.79
CA ALA A 116 3.16 21.35 -12.30
C ALA A 116 2.73 22.46 -11.31
N PRO A 117 3.47 23.58 -11.23
CA PRO A 117 3.15 24.72 -10.36
C PRO A 117 1.97 25.53 -10.90
N SER A 118 0.81 24.89 -11.01
CA SER A 118 -0.45 25.46 -11.47
C SER A 118 -1.51 25.28 -10.40
N ARG A 119 -2.42 26.25 -10.28
CA ARG A 119 -3.58 26.11 -9.39
C ARG A 119 -4.34 24.84 -9.77
N TRP A 120 -4.78 24.09 -8.77
CA TRP A 120 -5.59 22.87 -8.92
C TRP A 120 -4.89 21.67 -9.57
N ALA A 121 -3.67 21.82 -10.07
CA ALA A 121 -2.94 20.74 -10.71
C ALA A 121 -2.57 19.63 -9.71
N ALA A 122 -2.16 19.98 -8.49
CA ALA A 122 -1.85 18.99 -7.47
C ALA A 122 -3.09 18.21 -6.98
N PRO A 123 -4.25 18.85 -6.68
CA PRO A 123 -5.51 18.15 -6.40
C PRO A 123 -5.99 17.27 -7.56
N LEU A 124 -5.91 17.74 -8.81
CA LEU A 124 -6.28 16.94 -9.98
C LEU A 124 -5.43 15.66 -10.05
N ALA A 125 -4.10 15.80 -9.94
CA ALA A 125 -3.21 14.64 -9.91
C ALA A 125 -3.52 13.73 -8.72
N ALA A 126 -3.79 14.29 -7.54
CA ALA A 126 -4.09 13.54 -6.32
C ALA A 126 -5.40 12.75 -6.42
N ALA A 127 -6.40 13.26 -7.15
CA ALA A 127 -7.65 12.56 -7.41
C ALA A 127 -7.49 11.48 -8.50
N LEU A 128 -6.69 11.76 -9.53
CA LEU A 128 -6.45 10.84 -10.64
C LEU A 128 -5.58 9.65 -10.25
N PHE A 129 -4.53 9.87 -9.46
CA PHE A 129 -3.57 8.84 -9.05
C PHE A 129 -4.19 7.57 -8.45
N PRO A 130 -5.03 7.64 -7.39
CA PRO A 130 -5.71 6.47 -6.85
C PRO A 130 -6.66 5.82 -7.86
N ALA A 131 -7.28 6.58 -8.74
CA ALA A 131 -8.12 6.03 -9.81
C ALA A 131 -7.28 5.18 -10.78
N LEU A 132 -6.12 5.69 -11.21
CA LEU A 132 -5.20 4.97 -12.09
C LEU A 132 -4.64 3.71 -11.41
N ILE A 133 -4.34 3.76 -10.11
CA ILE A 133 -3.97 2.55 -9.35
C ILE A 133 -5.14 1.57 -9.35
N TYR A 134 -6.33 2.00 -8.95
CA TYR A 134 -7.49 1.13 -8.80
C TYR A 134 -7.84 0.39 -10.10
N TRP A 135 -7.92 1.13 -11.21
CA TRP A 135 -8.30 0.57 -12.50
C TRP A 135 -7.13 -0.08 -13.24
N GLY A 136 -5.90 0.38 -13.04
CA GLY A 136 -4.75 0.07 -13.88
C GLY A 136 -3.61 -0.72 -13.24
N ASN A 137 -3.66 -1.05 -11.93
CA ASN A 137 -2.63 -1.88 -11.30
C ASN A 137 -2.50 -3.26 -11.98
N PHE A 138 -1.41 -3.98 -11.76
CA PHE A 138 -1.28 -5.39 -12.12
C PHE A 138 -1.27 -6.26 -10.86
N ALA A 139 -0.36 -5.95 -9.93
CA ALA A 139 -0.07 -6.73 -8.74
C ALA A 139 -0.80 -6.22 -7.50
N GLY A 140 -1.89 -5.45 -7.64
CA GLY A 140 -2.77 -5.10 -6.54
C GLY A 140 -2.18 -4.13 -5.50
N GLU A 141 -1.14 -3.35 -5.84
CA GLU A 141 -0.63 -2.35 -4.90
C GLU A 141 -1.65 -1.23 -4.64
N TRP A 142 -1.59 -0.66 -3.43
CA TRP A 142 -2.40 0.48 -3.04
C TRP A 142 -1.60 1.43 -2.14
N VAL A 143 -1.88 2.73 -2.23
CA VAL A 143 -1.17 3.78 -1.48
C VAL A 143 -2.07 4.47 -0.45
N ILE A 144 -3.36 4.68 -0.79
CA ILE A 144 -4.35 5.36 0.04
C ILE A 144 -5.38 4.32 0.51
N GLY A 145 -5.53 4.18 1.83
CA GLY A 145 -6.40 3.17 2.46
C GLY A 145 -6.29 3.22 3.98
N GLY A 146 -6.39 2.05 4.62
CA GLY A 146 -6.13 1.90 6.06
C GLY A 146 -4.68 2.16 6.46
N ILE A 147 -4.31 1.84 7.71
CA ILE A 147 -2.98 2.10 8.25
C ILE A 147 -2.11 0.83 8.36
N GLU A 148 -0.92 0.89 7.78
CA GLU A 148 0.18 -0.06 7.96
C GLU A 148 1.52 0.64 7.67
N GLY A 149 2.65 -0.06 7.88
CA GLY A 149 3.99 0.54 7.71
C GLY A 149 4.20 1.21 6.34
N LYS A 150 3.68 0.61 5.26
CA LYS A 150 3.86 1.14 3.91
C LYS A 150 3.18 2.49 3.68
N CYS A 151 2.14 2.83 4.43
CA CYS A 151 1.41 4.08 4.28
C CYS A 151 2.31 5.28 4.59
N PHE A 152 3.13 5.17 5.65
CA PHE A 152 4.16 6.16 5.97
C PHE A 152 5.32 6.10 4.99
N ALA A 153 5.73 4.89 4.59
CA ALA A 153 6.79 4.70 3.61
C ALA A 153 6.51 5.44 2.29
N TYR A 154 5.28 5.39 1.78
CA TYR A 154 4.89 6.14 0.58
C TYR A 154 4.94 7.67 0.77
N GLY A 155 4.61 8.16 1.97
CA GLY A 155 4.77 9.57 2.31
C GLY A 155 6.23 10.05 2.21
N PHE A 156 7.16 9.29 2.80
CA PHE A 156 8.60 9.56 2.69
C PHE A 156 9.15 9.30 1.28
N PHE A 157 8.63 8.31 0.57
CA PHE A 157 8.93 8.07 -0.84
C PHE A 157 8.61 9.30 -1.68
N LEU A 158 7.45 9.93 -1.52
CA LEU A 158 7.09 11.16 -2.25
C LEU A 158 8.02 12.34 -1.93
N LEU A 159 8.50 12.44 -0.67
CA LEU A 159 9.53 13.42 -0.30
C LEU A 159 10.89 13.10 -0.94
N GLY A 160 11.24 11.82 -1.05
CA GLY A 160 12.41 11.35 -1.78
C GLY A 160 12.33 11.66 -3.28
N MET A 161 11.17 11.40 -3.91
CA MET A 161 10.91 11.75 -5.30
C MET A 161 10.96 13.27 -5.51
N THR A 162 10.43 14.06 -4.57
CA THR A 162 10.53 15.53 -4.59
C THR A 162 11.98 15.97 -4.59
N ALA A 163 12.80 15.43 -3.69
CA ALA A 163 14.23 15.73 -3.65
C ALA A 163 14.96 15.28 -4.93
N MET A 164 14.59 14.12 -5.49
CA MET A 164 15.16 13.58 -6.72
C MET A 164 14.90 14.50 -7.92
N VAL A 165 13.65 14.95 -8.12
CA VAL A 165 13.32 15.87 -9.23
C VAL A 165 13.97 17.25 -9.07
N GLN A 166 14.34 17.62 -7.84
CA GLN A 166 15.13 18.82 -7.52
C GLN A 166 16.66 18.59 -7.61
N SER A 167 17.10 17.40 -8.02
CA SER A 167 18.52 16.99 -8.02
C SER A 167 19.21 17.09 -6.66
N ARG A 168 18.44 17.05 -5.56
CA ARG A 168 18.94 17.07 -4.17
C ARG A 168 19.21 15.64 -3.68
N TRP A 169 20.18 14.99 -4.31
CA TRP A 169 20.43 13.55 -4.13
C TRP A 169 20.73 13.11 -2.69
N THR A 170 21.46 13.90 -1.89
CA THR A 170 21.66 13.56 -0.46
C THR A 170 20.33 13.44 0.29
N ALA A 171 19.40 14.36 0.03
CA ALA A 171 18.07 14.31 0.64
C ALA A 171 17.22 13.18 0.05
N THR A 172 17.36 12.87 -1.25
CA THR A 172 16.72 11.70 -1.87
C THR A 172 17.06 10.43 -1.08
N TRP A 173 18.35 10.16 -0.86
CA TRP A 173 18.79 8.95 -0.16
C TRP A 173 18.33 8.89 1.29
N ILE A 174 18.35 10.03 2.00
CA ILE A 174 17.84 10.12 3.37
C ILE A 174 16.35 9.76 3.43
N TRP A 175 15.52 10.38 2.59
CA TRP A 175 14.07 10.12 2.59
C TRP A 175 13.72 8.70 2.17
N LEU A 176 14.43 8.14 1.18
CA LEU A 176 14.24 6.75 0.79
C LEU A 176 14.75 5.77 1.87
N GLY A 177 15.77 6.15 2.64
CA GLY A 177 16.21 5.44 3.84
C GLY A 177 15.13 5.37 4.91
N VAL A 178 14.49 6.51 5.22
CA VAL A 178 13.34 6.56 6.15
C VAL A 178 12.16 5.74 5.60
N ALA A 179 11.88 5.79 4.30
CA ALA A 179 10.86 4.96 3.68
C ALA A 179 11.16 3.46 3.85
N SER A 180 12.42 3.04 3.65
CA SER A 180 12.88 1.66 3.88
C SER A 180 12.76 1.22 5.34
N ALA A 181 12.95 2.14 6.29
CA ALA A 181 12.79 1.86 7.71
C ALA A 181 11.36 1.43 8.05
N PHE A 182 10.36 2.10 7.46
CA PHE A 182 8.95 1.74 7.63
C PHE A 182 8.52 0.51 6.82
N HIS A 183 9.05 0.40 5.60
CA HIS A 183 8.73 -0.70 4.70
C HIS A 183 9.88 -1.00 3.73
N PRO A 184 10.72 -2.01 4.01
CA PRO A 184 11.92 -2.33 3.25
C PRO A 184 11.73 -2.42 1.73
N LEU A 185 10.61 -3.01 1.29
CA LEU A 185 10.35 -3.18 -0.14
C LEU A 185 9.99 -1.85 -0.84
N VAL A 186 9.22 -0.96 -0.20
CA VAL A 186 8.81 0.31 -0.83
C VAL A 186 10.03 1.22 -0.96
N GLY A 187 10.78 1.38 0.12
CA GLY A 187 11.99 2.22 0.09
C GLY A 187 13.13 1.59 -0.71
N GLY A 188 13.37 0.28 -0.57
CA GLY A 188 14.46 -0.43 -1.24
C GLY A 188 14.32 -0.41 -2.76
N TRP A 189 13.14 -0.75 -3.30
CA TRP A 189 12.87 -0.65 -4.74
C TRP A 189 12.97 0.79 -5.24
N ALA A 190 12.56 1.77 -4.42
CA ALA A 190 12.71 3.17 -4.77
C ALA A 190 14.17 3.62 -4.80
N VAL A 191 15.05 3.12 -3.92
CA VAL A 191 16.49 3.40 -3.99
C VAL A 191 17.06 2.91 -5.32
N LEU A 192 16.74 1.67 -5.72
CA LEU A 192 17.21 1.11 -6.99
C LEU A 192 16.70 1.90 -8.20
N GLY A 193 15.41 2.27 -8.19
CA GLY A 193 14.85 3.11 -9.25
C GLY A 193 15.48 4.49 -9.31
N SER A 194 15.74 5.13 -8.17
CA SER A 194 16.42 6.43 -8.12
C SER A 194 17.89 6.35 -8.54
N LEU A 195 18.58 5.25 -8.25
CA LEU A 195 19.94 5.00 -8.76
C LEU A 195 19.91 4.87 -10.29
N PHE A 196 18.92 4.18 -10.86
CA PHE A 196 18.77 4.11 -12.31
C PHE A 196 18.48 5.49 -12.92
N VAL A 197 17.60 6.29 -12.32
CA VAL A 197 17.35 7.69 -12.75
C VAL A 197 18.64 8.50 -12.75
N LEU A 198 19.48 8.36 -11.71
CA LEU A 198 20.76 9.06 -11.60
C LEU A 198 21.70 8.78 -12.79
N LEU A 199 21.64 7.57 -13.38
CA LEU A 199 22.42 7.24 -14.58
C LEU A 199 21.94 7.99 -15.82
N THR A 200 20.69 8.45 -15.83
CA THR A 200 20.05 9.11 -16.98
C THR A 200 20.01 10.64 -16.88
N VAL A 201 20.24 11.23 -15.71
CA VAL A 201 20.31 12.70 -15.58
C VAL A 201 21.62 13.24 -16.15
N GLU A 202 21.58 14.49 -16.61
CA GLU A 202 22.75 15.20 -17.13
C GLU A 202 23.88 15.24 -16.10
N ARG A 203 25.14 15.21 -16.58
CA ARG A 203 26.32 15.18 -15.70
C ARG A 203 26.36 16.34 -14.71
N ALA A 204 25.90 17.52 -15.11
CA ALA A 204 25.84 18.71 -14.25
C ALA A 204 24.84 18.60 -13.09
N ALA A 205 23.80 17.77 -13.24
CA ALA A 205 22.77 17.52 -12.23
C ALA A 205 23.09 16.32 -11.31
N ARG A 206 24.21 15.61 -11.57
CA ARG A 206 24.66 14.49 -10.73
C ARG A 206 25.32 15.05 -9.45
N PRO A 207 25.14 14.38 -8.31
CA PRO A 207 25.87 14.72 -7.10
C PRO A 207 27.34 14.37 -7.27
N SER A 208 28.21 15.05 -6.53
CA SER A 208 29.58 14.57 -6.35
C SER A 208 29.57 13.19 -5.69
N PHE A 209 30.62 12.39 -5.91
CA PHE A 209 30.76 11.08 -5.26
C PHE A 209 30.60 11.20 -3.74
N ARG A 210 31.21 12.23 -3.12
CA ARG A 210 31.09 12.51 -1.68
C ARG A 210 29.65 12.75 -1.24
N GLU A 211 28.89 13.58 -1.95
CA GLU A 211 27.48 13.86 -1.62
C GLU A 211 26.59 12.63 -1.77
N ALA A 212 26.84 11.82 -2.81
CA ALA A 212 26.14 10.55 -3.04
C ALA A 212 26.43 9.57 -1.90
N SER A 213 27.70 9.34 -1.57
CA SER A 213 28.13 8.43 -0.51
C SER A 213 27.59 8.86 0.85
N ILE A 214 27.69 10.15 1.22
CA ILE A 214 27.13 10.65 2.48
C ILE A 214 25.63 10.41 2.55
N GLY A 215 24.88 10.73 1.48
CA GLY A 215 23.45 10.52 1.45
C GLY A 215 23.07 9.04 1.55
N LEU A 216 23.75 8.16 0.81
CA LEU A 216 23.52 6.72 0.86
C LEU A 216 23.88 6.13 2.23
N CYS A 217 24.97 6.57 2.86
CA CYS A 217 25.33 6.14 4.21
C CYS A 217 24.28 6.58 5.24
N LEU A 218 23.88 7.86 5.24
CA LEU A 218 22.86 8.37 6.16
C LEU A 218 21.49 7.71 5.93
N GLY A 219 21.08 7.56 4.67
CA GLY A 219 19.86 6.85 4.31
C GLY A 219 19.91 5.38 4.73
N GLY A 220 21.04 4.70 4.49
CA GLY A 220 21.28 3.33 4.91
C GLY A 220 21.18 3.15 6.41
N LEU A 221 21.82 4.03 7.19
CA LEU A 221 21.73 4.04 8.66
C LEU A 221 20.29 4.20 9.14
N LEU A 222 19.52 5.11 8.53
CA LEU A 222 18.10 5.31 8.85
C LEU A 222 17.22 4.12 8.48
N ALA A 223 17.61 3.33 7.48
CA ALA A 223 16.88 2.13 7.07
C ALA A 223 17.12 0.92 7.99
N LEU A 224 18.23 0.88 8.74
CA LEU A 224 18.62 -0.27 9.57
C LEU A 224 17.53 -0.73 10.56
N PRO A 225 16.79 0.14 11.27
CA PRO A 225 15.73 -0.29 12.18
C PRO A 225 14.61 -1.10 11.52
N GLY A 226 14.38 -0.90 10.20
CA GLY A 226 13.45 -1.72 9.43
C GLY A 226 14.11 -2.94 8.79
N LEU A 227 15.34 -2.80 8.29
CA LEU A 227 16.05 -3.85 7.56
C LEU A 227 16.60 -4.96 8.46
N VAL A 228 17.25 -4.59 9.57
CA VAL A 228 17.94 -5.56 10.44
C VAL A 228 16.98 -6.61 11.00
N PRO A 229 15.82 -6.25 11.59
CA PRO A 229 14.87 -7.25 12.07
C PRO A 229 14.41 -8.19 10.97
N THR A 230 14.08 -7.64 9.78
CA THR A 230 13.64 -8.45 8.62
C THR A 230 14.73 -9.43 8.15
N LEU A 231 16.00 -9.01 8.11
CA LEU A 231 17.12 -9.87 7.73
C LEU A 231 17.41 -10.95 8.78
N LEU A 232 17.13 -10.68 10.05
CA LEU A 232 17.35 -11.61 11.15
C LEU A 232 16.15 -12.54 11.41
N LEU A 233 14.98 -12.31 10.80
CA LEU A 233 13.76 -13.11 11.00
C LEU A 233 13.99 -14.62 10.90
N ASN A 234 14.85 -15.04 9.98
CA ASN A 234 15.14 -16.46 9.72
C ASN A 234 16.55 -16.87 10.17
N SER A 235 17.16 -16.09 11.07
CA SER A 235 18.49 -16.40 11.60
C SER A 235 18.43 -17.71 12.38
N GLY A 236 19.26 -18.68 11.99
CA GLY A 236 19.27 -20.02 12.58
C GLY A 236 18.23 -21.00 12.02
N THR A 237 17.35 -20.57 11.11
CA THR A 237 16.37 -21.46 10.47
C THR A 237 17.01 -22.26 9.33
N PRO A 238 16.83 -23.59 9.26
CA PRO A 238 17.36 -24.41 8.17
C PRO A 238 16.93 -23.94 6.78
N THR A 239 17.81 -24.04 5.78
CA THR A 239 17.52 -23.60 4.40
C THR A 239 16.30 -24.29 3.80
N ALA A 240 16.07 -25.57 4.13
CA ALA A 240 14.90 -26.32 3.67
C ALA A 240 13.58 -25.68 4.13
N GLU A 241 13.49 -25.29 5.40
CA GLU A 241 12.33 -24.59 5.96
C GLU A 241 12.18 -23.20 5.34
N GLN A 242 13.28 -22.48 5.08
CA GLN A 242 13.20 -21.19 4.40
C GLN A 242 12.65 -21.30 2.97
N HIS A 243 13.04 -22.34 2.23
CA HIS A 243 12.52 -22.62 0.89
C HIS A 243 11.04 -23.02 0.93
N GLU A 244 10.65 -23.89 1.89
CA GLU A 244 9.26 -24.29 2.08
C GLU A 244 8.36 -23.08 2.41
N ALA A 245 8.78 -22.26 3.37
CA ALA A 245 8.07 -21.03 3.72
C ALA A 245 7.96 -20.06 2.53
N ALA A 246 9.04 -19.90 1.75
CA ALA A 246 9.00 -19.07 0.54
C ALA A 246 7.98 -19.59 -0.46
N ARG A 247 7.91 -20.92 -0.70
CA ARG A 247 6.93 -21.53 -1.61
C ARG A 247 5.50 -21.32 -1.12
N ILE A 248 5.23 -21.56 0.17
CA ILE A 248 3.92 -21.30 0.77
C ILE A 248 3.55 -19.83 0.58
N TYR A 249 4.47 -18.91 0.84
CA TYR A 249 4.21 -17.48 0.73
C TYR A 249 3.91 -17.05 -0.72
N VAL A 250 4.74 -17.49 -1.68
CA VAL A 250 4.68 -17.08 -3.08
C VAL A 250 3.55 -17.75 -3.84
N PHE A 251 3.46 -19.08 -3.77
CA PHE A 251 2.57 -19.86 -4.62
C PHE A 251 1.21 -20.15 -3.97
N GLU A 252 1.15 -20.30 -2.65
CA GLU A 252 -0.10 -20.62 -1.95
C GLU A 252 -0.81 -19.35 -1.44
N ARG A 253 -0.07 -18.44 -0.80
CA ARG A 253 -0.67 -17.29 -0.12
C ARG A 253 -0.89 -16.08 -1.03
N LEU A 254 0.12 -15.70 -1.82
CA LEU A 254 0.15 -14.45 -2.58
C LEU A 254 0.54 -14.59 -4.07
N PRO A 255 0.11 -15.63 -4.82
CA PRO A 255 0.49 -15.77 -6.23
C PRO A 255 0.03 -14.56 -7.06
N HIS A 256 -1.15 -14.03 -6.76
CA HIS A 256 -1.71 -12.82 -7.39
C HIS A 256 -0.89 -11.54 -7.21
N HIS A 257 0.13 -11.54 -6.35
CA HIS A 257 1.08 -10.45 -6.16
C HIS A 257 2.52 -10.81 -6.57
N LEU A 258 2.88 -12.09 -6.60
CA LEU A 258 4.28 -12.58 -6.61
C LEU A 258 4.60 -13.59 -7.71
N ALA A 259 3.61 -14.23 -8.32
CA ALA A 259 3.77 -15.26 -9.36
C ALA A 259 2.70 -15.02 -10.43
N MET A 260 3.03 -14.20 -11.42
CA MET A 260 2.06 -13.74 -12.42
C MET A 260 1.63 -14.85 -13.37
N LEU A 261 2.51 -15.81 -13.65
CA LEU A 261 2.28 -16.91 -14.60
C LEU A 261 1.49 -18.06 -13.95
N GLU A 262 1.38 -18.09 -12.63
CA GLU A 262 0.49 -18.99 -11.88
C GLU A 262 -0.98 -18.51 -11.83
N LEU A 263 -1.26 -17.30 -12.31
CA LEU A 263 -2.63 -16.78 -12.40
C LEU A 263 -3.46 -17.53 -13.45
N ASP A 264 -4.77 -17.63 -13.20
CA ASP A 264 -5.71 -18.09 -14.23
C ASP A 264 -5.54 -17.25 -15.51
N PRO A 265 -5.52 -17.86 -16.72
CA PRO A 265 -5.29 -17.14 -17.97
C PRO A 265 -6.23 -15.95 -18.20
N LYS A 266 -7.49 -16.01 -17.71
CA LYS A 266 -8.42 -14.89 -17.82
C LYS A 266 -8.04 -13.75 -16.89
N GLU A 267 -7.61 -14.06 -15.67
CA GLU A 267 -7.12 -13.05 -14.73
C GLU A 267 -5.83 -12.40 -15.24
N LEU A 268 -4.88 -13.21 -15.71
CA LEU A 268 -3.61 -12.75 -16.28
C LEU A 268 -3.86 -11.82 -17.47
N SER A 269 -4.67 -12.24 -18.44
CA SER A 269 -4.97 -11.43 -19.63
C SER A 269 -5.70 -10.13 -19.28
N TRP A 270 -6.65 -10.16 -18.34
CA TRP A 270 -7.33 -8.96 -17.86
C TRP A 270 -6.36 -7.98 -17.18
N LYS A 271 -5.49 -8.47 -16.28
CA LYS A 271 -4.47 -7.66 -15.61
C LYS A 271 -3.44 -7.08 -16.58
N ALA A 272 -2.96 -7.89 -17.54
CA ALA A 272 -2.04 -7.44 -18.58
C ALA A 272 -2.67 -6.35 -19.45
N MET A 273 -3.93 -6.53 -19.87
CA MET A 273 -4.62 -5.56 -20.70
C MET A 273 -4.81 -4.21 -19.98
N ARG A 274 -5.35 -4.19 -18.75
CA ARG A 274 -5.57 -2.93 -18.01
C ARG A 274 -4.27 -2.18 -17.71
N PHE A 275 -3.20 -2.91 -17.37
CA PHE A 275 -1.88 -2.32 -17.15
C PHE A 275 -1.27 -1.81 -18.46
N SER A 276 -1.46 -2.52 -19.57
CA SER A 276 -1.01 -2.07 -20.90
C SER A 276 -1.70 -0.78 -21.35
N TRP A 277 -2.99 -0.64 -21.09
CA TRP A 277 -3.71 0.63 -21.34
C TRP A 277 -3.15 1.79 -20.51
N LEU A 278 -2.80 1.52 -19.25
CA LEU A 278 -2.16 2.52 -18.39
C LEU A 278 -0.76 2.91 -18.91
N LEU A 279 0.04 1.97 -19.39
CA LEU A 279 1.33 2.27 -20.03
C LEU A 279 1.17 3.11 -21.29
N ALA A 280 0.18 2.78 -22.13
CA ALA A 280 -0.15 3.55 -23.32
C ALA A 280 -0.60 4.98 -22.95
N ALA A 281 -1.39 5.14 -21.89
CA ALA A 281 -1.78 6.44 -21.36
C ALA A 281 -0.56 7.24 -20.86
N MET A 282 0.35 6.63 -20.09
CA MET A 282 1.59 7.27 -19.64
C MET A 282 2.42 7.78 -20.82
N LEU A 283 2.62 6.92 -21.84
CA LEU A 283 3.36 7.28 -23.05
C LEU A 283 2.67 8.40 -23.83
N GLY A 284 1.34 8.32 -24.00
CA GLY A 284 0.56 9.35 -24.68
C GLY A 284 0.66 10.71 -23.99
N VAL A 285 0.57 10.73 -22.65
CA VAL A 285 0.75 11.95 -21.84
C VAL A 285 2.17 12.49 -21.98
N TRP A 286 3.19 11.62 -21.89
CA TRP A 286 4.59 12.00 -22.06
C TRP A 286 4.84 12.66 -23.44
N LEU A 287 4.33 12.05 -24.52
CA LEU A 287 4.43 12.60 -25.87
C LEU A 287 3.67 13.94 -26.00
N ALA A 288 2.48 14.06 -25.39
CA ALA A 288 1.70 15.29 -25.42
C ALA A 288 2.43 16.45 -24.71
N VAL A 289 3.03 16.20 -23.54
CA VAL A 289 3.81 17.20 -22.80
C VAL A 289 5.03 17.69 -23.60
N ASN A 290 5.69 16.78 -24.32
CA ASN A 290 6.91 17.10 -25.11
C ASN A 290 6.63 17.75 -26.46
N ARG A 291 5.41 17.69 -26.99
CA ARG A 291 5.00 18.42 -28.20
C ARG A 291 4.89 19.93 -28.01
N GLY A 292 4.69 20.40 -26.78
CA GLY A 292 4.61 21.84 -26.49
C GLY A 292 5.95 22.58 -26.70
N LYS A 293 5.91 23.89 -26.91
CA LYS A 293 7.10 24.76 -26.82
C LYS A 293 7.20 25.51 -25.49
N ASP A 294 6.20 25.34 -24.60
CA ASP A 294 6.15 25.99 -23.30
C ASP A 294 7.05 25.28 -22.29
N GLU A 295 8.31 25.69 -22.26
CA GLU A 295 9.24 25.34 -21.19
C GLU A 295 9.31 26.49 -20.19
N THR A 296 9.00 26.17 -18.93
CA THR A 296 9.28 27.06 -17.81
C THR A 296 10.40 26.43 -17.00
N LYS A 297 11.49 27.18 -16.80
CA LYS A 297 12.60 26.78 -15.93
C LYS A 297 12.07 26.62 -14.50
N GLY A 298 12.59 25.63 -13.77
CA GLY A 298 12.30 25.49 -12.35
C GLY A 298 12.90 26.64 -11.54
N ASP A 299 12.40 26.86 -10.33
CA ASP A 299 12.97 27.84 -9.40
C ASP A 299 14.45 27.54 -9.13
N ILE A 300 15.26 28.59 -8.97
CA ILE A 300 16.67 28.47 -8.56
C ILE A 300 16.73 27.90 -7.14
N VAL A 301 17.37 26.75 -6.97
CA VAL A 301 17.63 26.13 -5.66
C VAL A 301 19.14 26.11 -5.40
N ASN A 302 19.57 26.72 -4.30
CA ASN A 302 20.99 26.78 -3.88
C ASN A 302 21.95 27.35 -4.95
N GLY A 303 21.51 28.38 -5.69
CA GLY A 303 22.36 29.05 -6.69
C GLY A 303 22.61 28.28 -7.98
N LYS A 304 21.94 27.13 -8.19
CA LYS A 304 21.93 26.39 -9.47
C LYS A 304 20.61 26.63 -10.20
N GLU A 305 20.64 26.78 -11.53
CA GLU A 305 19.41 26.86 -12.33
C GLU A 305 18.53 25.65 -12.03
N GLY A 306 17.24 25.90 -11.79
CA GLY A 306 16.29 24.85 -11.43
C GLY A 306 16.03 23.89 -12.58
N VAL A 307 15.88 22.61 -12.25
CA VAL A 307 15.45 21.55 -13.17
C VAL A 307 14.14 21.96 -13.84
N THR A 308 14.03 21.80 -15.16
CA THR A 308 12.78 22.15 -15.88
C THR A 308 11.66 21.20 -15.44
N GLN A 309 10.41 21.67 -15.52
CA GLN A 309 9.23 20.84 -15.21
C GLN A 309 9.21 19.51 -16.00
N ARG A 310 9.67 19.57 -17.26
CA ARG A 310 9.77 18.40 -18.15
C ARG A 310 10.83 17.43 -17.70
N GLU A 311 11.97 17.93 -17.25
CA GLU A 311 13.06 17.10 -16.73
C GLU A 311 12.66 16.43 -15.40
N GLY A 312 11.92 17.14 -14.55
CA GLY A 312 11.31 16.55 -13.36
C GLY A 312 10.33 15.42 -13.70
N LEU A 313 9.44 15.63 -14.69
CA LEU A 313 8.56 14.57 -15.20
C LEU A 313 9.36 13.41 -15.83
N ARG A 314 10.44 13.72 -16.58
CA ARG A 314 11.33 12.73 -17.20
C ARG A 314 11.91 11.80 -16.15
N CYS A 315 12.37 12.34 -15.02
CA CYS A 315 12.88 11.54 -13.91
C CYS A 315 11.83 10.54 -13.41
N LEU A 316 10.56 10.96 -13.27
CA LEU A 316 9.47 10.06 -12.87
C LEU A 316 9.14 9.02 -13.95
N VAL A 317 9.15 9.39 -15.23
CA VAL A 317 8.91 8.47 -16.35
C VAL A 317 10.01 7.41 -16.46
N VAL A 318 11.28 7.82 -16.28
CA VAL A 318 12.43 6.89 -16.23
C VAL A 318 12.32 5.97 -15.02
N PHE A 319 11.95 6.50 -13.85
CA PHE A 319 11.70 5.70 -12.66
C PHE A 319 10.58 4.67 -12.88
N ALA A 320 9.49 5.07 -13.55
CA ALA A 320 8.39 4.18 -13.91
C ALA A 320 8.82 3.12 -14.93
N ALA A 321 9.58 3.49 -15.95
CA ALA A 321 10.13 2.56 -16.93
C ALA A 321 11.06 1.52 -16.29
N PHE A 322 11.92 1.95 -15.36
CA PHE A 322 12.72 1.03 -14.54
C PHE A 322 11.85 0.04 -13.78
N SER A 323 10.79 0.54 -13.11
CA SER A 323 9.88 -0.31 -12.34
C SER A 323 9.16 -1.34 -13.21
N VAL A 324 8.77 -0.96 -14.44
CA VAL A 324 8.22 -1.90 -15.44
C VAL A 324 9.28 -2.92 -15.89
N GLY A 325 10.52 -2.47 -16.10
CA GLY A 325 11.65 -3.36 -16.41
C GLY A 325 11.87 -4.40 -15.31
N MET A 326 11.78 -4.00 -14.04
CA MET A 326 11.86 -4.92 -12.90
C MET A 326 10.70 -5.94 -12.90
N SER A 327 9.48 -5.51 -13.23
CA SER A 327 8.35 -6.45 -13.41
C SER A 327 8.64 -7.47 -14.53
N LEU A 328 9.22 -7.04 -15.65
CA LEU A 328 9.58 -7.96 -16.73
C LEU A 328 10.69 -8.93 -16.31
N VAL A 329 11.67 -8.49 -15.51
CA VAL A 329 12.68 -9.37 -14.92
C VAL A 329 12.02 -10.39 -13.98
N GLY A 330 11.09 -9.98 -13.13
CA GLY A 330 10.33 -10.88 -12.26
C GLY A 330 9.59 -11.97 -13.05
N ALA A 331 8.90 -11.59 -14.13
CA ALA A 331 8.21 -12.55 -15.00
C ALA A 331 9.20 -13.47 -15.74
N GLY A 332 10.35 -12.94 -16.15
CA GLY A 332 11.44 -13.73 -16.73
C GLY A 332 12.04 -14.74 -15.75
N LEU A 333 12.23 -14.36 -14.49
CA LEU A 333 12.69 -15.24 -13.42
C LEU A 333 11.68 -16.36 -13.14
N GLU A 334 10.40 -16.04 -13.08
CA GLU A 334 9.33 -17.02 -12.92
C GLU A 334 9.34 -18.05 -14.05
N LEU A 335 9.45 -17.61 -15.31
CA LEU A 335 9.52 -18.50 -16.47
C LEU A 335 10.80 -19.37 -16.46
N LEU A 336 11.96 -18.77 -16.17
CA LEU A 336 13.25 -19.46 -16.17
C LEU A 336 13.33 -20.52 -15.05
N LEU A 337 12.76 -20.21 -13.88
CA LEU A 337 12.82 -21.05 -12.68
C LEU A 337 11.57 -21.88 -12.47
N ARG A 338 10.68 -22.00 -13.46
CA ARG A 338 9.43 -22.79 -13.36
C ARG A 338 9.65 -24.24 -12.90
N ASN A 339 10.80 -24.83 -13.25
CA ASN A 339 11.18 -26.20 -12.88
C ASN A 339 12.02 -26.26 -11.59
N GLN A 340 12.27 -25.12 -10.93
CA GLN A 340 13.06 -24.96 -9.72
C GLN A 340 12.29 -24.11 -8.69
N PRO A 341 11.13 -24.59 -8.22
CA PRO A 341 10.16 -23.80 -7.44
C PRO A 341 10.76 -23.19 -6.17
N ASP A 342 11.70 -23.88 -5.51
CA ASP A 342 12.38 -23.39 -4.31
C ASP A 342 13.20 -22.11 -4.59
N GLN A 343 13.96 -22.10 -5.69
CA GLN A 343 14.73 -20.94 -6.13
C GLN A 343 13.81 -19.84 -6.65
N GLY A 344 12.80 -20.21 -7.43
CA GLY A 344 11.77 -19.30 -7.94
C GLY A 344 11.10 -18.54 -6.80
N ALA A 345 10.57 -19.25 -5.79
CA ALA A 345 9.93 -18.63 -4.64
C ALA A 345 10.88 -17.75 -3.82
N SER A 346 12.12 -18.19 -3.62
CA SER A 346 13.13 -17.44 -2.86
C SER A 346 13.45 -16.07 -3.47
N LEU A 347 13.34 -15.94 -4.80
CA LEU A 347 13.52 -14.67 -5.50
C LEU A 347 12.21 -13.89 -5.65
N LEU A 348 11.12 -14.56 -6.03
CA LEU A 348 9.84 -13.91 -6.33
C LEU A 348 9.22 -13.25 -5.10
N ARG A 349 9.50 -13.74 -3.87
CA ARG A 349 9.00 -13.17 -2.61
C ARG A 349 9.33 -11.68 -2.38
N TYR A 350 10.25 -11.10 -3.15
CA TYR A 350 10.62 -9.69 -3.06
C TYR A 350 9.75 -8.73 -3.91
N TYR A 351 8.55 -9.14 -4.34
CA TYR A 351 7.53 -8.25 -4.92
C TYR A 351 7.98 -7.44 -6.15
N TRP A 352 8.60 -8.12 -7.13
CA TRP A 352 9.11 -7.54 -8.37
C TRP A 352 8.10 -6.68 -9.16
N PHE A 353 6.81 -6.90 -8.93
CA PHE A 353 5.74 -6.34 -9.73
C PHE A 353 5.06 -5.10 -9.12
N ARG A 354 5.20 -4.87 -7.80
CA ARG A 354 4.38 -3.88 -7.07
C ARG A 354 4.83 -2.43 -7.24
N GLN A 355 6.13 -2.18 -7.47
CA GLN A 355 6.60 -0.80 -7.66
C GLN A 355 6.01 -0.16 -8.92
N ALA A 356 5.79 -0.95 -9.97
CA ALA A 356 5.23 -0.48 -11.25
C ALA A 356 3.77 -0.01 -11.09
N ASP A 357 3.00 -0.68 -10.22
CA ASP A 357 1.62 -0.29 -9.88
C ASP A 357 1.52 1.10 -9.24
N VAL A 358 2.62 1.65 -8.73
CA VAL A 358 2.68 2.99 -8.11
C VAL A 358 3.37 3.98 -9.04
N ALA A 359 4.52 3.58 -9.59
CA ALA A 359 5.36 4.47 -10.38
C ALA A 359 4.68 4.93 -11.68
N VAL A 360 3.98 4.02 -12.38
CA VAL A 360 3.31 4.34 -13.65
C VAL A 360 2.12 5.28 -13.43
N PRO A 361 1.19 5.02 -12.49
CA PRO A 361 0.16 6.01 -12.14
C PRO A 361 0.71 7.35 -11.68
N LEU A 362 1.80 7.36 -10.90
CA LEU A 362 2.41 8.60 -10.41
C LEU A 362 2.92 9.45 -11.58
N ALA A 363 3.72 8.87 -12.47
CA ALA A 363 4.25 9.58 -13.64
C ALA A 363 3.13 10.08 -14.56
N THR A 364 2.10 9.24 -14.77
CA THR A 364 0.92 9.59 -15.59
C THR A 364 0.14 10.76 -14.98
N ALA A 365 -0.16 10.70 -13.68
CA ALA A 365 -0.92 11.74 -12.99
C ALA A 365 -0.17 13.08 -12.96
N MET A 366 1.14 13.05 -12.71
CA MET A 366 1.99 14.25 -12.75
C MET A 366 2.10 14.82 -14.16
N GLY A 367 2.18 13.97 -15.19
CA GLY A 367 2.17 14.40 -16.59
C GLY A 367 0.87 15.07 -17.00
N VAL A 368 -0.29 14.52 -16.58
CA VAL A 368 -1.60 15.13 -16.80
C VAL A 368 -1.70 16.49 -16.11
N ALA A 369 -1.22 16.60 -14.86
CA ALA A 369 -1.21 17.87 -14.14
C ALA A 369 -0.34 18.93 -14.82
N LEU A 370 0.84 18.54 -15.33
CA LEU A 370 1.68 19.44 -16.13
C LEU A 370 0.96 19.88 -17.41
N LEU A 371 0.30 18.95 -18.11
CA LEU A 371 -0.46 19.24 -19.31
C LEU A 371 -1.63 20.20 -19.03
N ALA A 372 -2.36 20.00 -17.94
CA ALA A 372 -3.42 20.88 -17.49
C ALA A 372 -2.90 22.29 -17.17
N GLY A 373 -1.74 22.39 -16.52
CA GLY A 373 -1.08 23.67 -16.26
C GLY A 373 -0.63 24.39 -17.54
N GLN A 374 -0.08 23.66 -18.51
CA GLN A 374 0.26 24.23 -19.83
C GLN A 374 -0.99 24.73 -20.56
N LEU A 375 -2.08 23.94 -20.55
CA LEU A 375 -3.35 24.30 -21.16
C LEU A 375 -3.95 25.56 -20.51
N SER A 376 -3.99 25.61 -19.18
CA SER A 376 -4.50 26.77 -18.44
C SER A 376 -3.74 28.05 -18.78
N ARG A 377 -2.41 27.98 -18.95
CA ARG A 377 -1.61 29.15 -19.36
C ARG A 377 -1.93 29.61 -20.78
N ARG A 378 -2.14 28.68 -21.72
CA ARG A 378 -2.50 29.03 -23.10
C ARG A 378 -3.88 29.64 -23.22
N ILE A 379 -4.85 29.17 -22.43
CA ILE A 379 -6.20 29.74 -22.41
C ILE A 379 -6.18 31.16 -21.82
N ALA A 380 -5.31 31.42 -20.84
CA ALA A 380 -5.18 32.73 -20.21
C ALA A 380 -4.33 33.74 -21.02
N ASP A 381 -3.55 33.28 -22.01
CA ASP A 381 -2.74 34.14 -22.88
C ASP A 381 -3.64 34.70 -24.00
N GLU A 382 -4.02 35.97 -23.90
CA GLU A 382 -4.89 36.67 -24.87
C GLU A 382 -4.18 36.99 -26.21
N SER A 383 -2.90 36.64 -26.35
CA SER A 383 -2.08 36.95 -27.52
C SER A 383 -2.52 36.13 -28.75
N PRO A 384 -2.98 36.76 -29.85
CA PRO A 384 -3.48 36.05 -31.05
C PRO A 384 -2.40 35.26 -31.83
N ALA A 385 -1.12 35.40 -31.45
CA ALA A 385 0.02 34.75 -32.12
C ALA A 385 0.42 33.38 -31.51
N ARG A 386 -0.16 32.96 -30.38
CA ARG A 386 0.09 31.65 -29.77
C ARG A 386 -1.02 30.67 -30.13
N SER A 387 -0.62 29.54 -30.70
CA SER A 387 -1.47 28.45 -31.18
C SER A 387 -2.57 28.08 -30.18
N SER A 388 -3.82 27.98 -30.67
CA SER A 388 -4.97 27.46 -29.93
C SER A 388 -4.61 26.19 -29.14
N PRO A 389 -5.25 25.95 -27.98
CA PRO A 389 -5.14 24.70 -27.25
C PRO A 389 -5.17 23.48 -28.18
N SER A 390 -4.20 22.56 -28.05
CA SER A 390 -4.25 21.31 -28.78
C SER A 390 -5.48 20.53 -28.29
N TRP A 391 -6.45 20.32 -29.18
CA TRP A 391 -7.69 19.58 -28.89
C TRP A 391 -7.40 18.25 -28.18
N LEU A 392 -6.31 17.56 -28.58
CA LEU A 392 -5.86 16.32 -27.98
C LEU A 392 -5.50 16.49 -26.49
N SER A 393 -4.80 17.56 -26.12
CA SER A 393 -4.43 17.83 -24.74
C SER A 393 -5.64 18.18 -23.88
N SER A 394 -6.60 18.92 -24.44
CA SER A 394 -7.89 19.18 -23.79
C SER A 394 -8.65 17.88 -23.56
N CYS A 395 -8.73 17.00 -24.56
CA CYS A 395 -9.39 15.69 -24.42
C CYS A 395 -8.72 14.83 -23.33
N VAL A 396 -7.39 14.80 -23.27
CA VAL A 396 -6.66 14.05 -22.22
C VAL A 396 -6.97 14.59 -20.83
N VAL A 397 -6.95 15.91 -20.63
CA VAL A 397 -7.26 16.52 -19.33
C VAL A 397 -8.72 16.29 -18.93
N LEU A 398 -9.67 16.42 -19.87
CA LEU A 398 -11.09 16.15 -19.63
C LEU A 398 -11.34 14.67 -19.28
N ALA A 399 -10.72 13.74 -20.02
CA ALA A 399 -10.81 12.31 -19.72
C ALA A 399 -10.26 11.99 -18.33
N ALA A 400 -9.13 12.61 -17.96
CA ALA A 400 -8.56 12.49 -16.62
C ALA A 400 -9.49 13.03 -15.51
N MET A 401 -10.09 14.21 -15.71
CA MET A 401 -11.07 14.77 -14.77
C MET A 401 -12.29 13.86 -14.63
N PHE A 402 -12.81 13.34 -15.74
CA PHE A 402 -13.92 12.39 -15.73
C PHE A 402 -13.55 11.11 -14.97
N THR A 403 -12.37 10.55 -15.23
CA THR A 403 -11.88 9.33 -14.57
C THR A 403 -11.72 9.52 -13.06
N ALA A 404 -11.12 10.64 -12.65
CA ALA A 404 -10.95 11.00 -11.25
C ALA A 404 -12.32 11.21 -10.55
N GLY A 405 -13.21 11.96 -11.19
CA GLY A 405 -14.57 12.20 -10.68
C GLY A 405 -15.40 10.93 -10.58
N TRP A 406 -15.35 10.07 -11.61
CA TRP A 406 -16.04 8.78 -11.62
C TRP A 406 -15.56 7.87 -10.50
N HIS A 407 -14.24 7.76 -10.31
CA HIS A 407 -13.68 6.95 -9.23
C HIS A 407 -14.05 7.50 -7.85
N LEU A 408 -14.03 8.82 -7.66
CA LEU A 408 -14.43 9.45 -6.40
C LEU A 408 -15.91 9.18 -6.08
N VAL A 409 -16.80 9.43 -7.04
CA VAL A 409 -18.25 9.18 -6.89
C VAL A 409 -18.52 7.70 -6.66
N GLY A 410 -17.87 6.81 -7.41
CA GLY A 410 -17.98 5.36 -7.23
C GLY A 410 -17.54 4.93 -5.83
N SER A 411 -16.39 5.42 -5.36
CA SER A 411 -15.84 5.08 -4.04
C SER A 411 -16.73 5.55 -2.88
N VAL A 412 -17.34 6.73 -3.01
CA VAL A 412 -18.30 7.25 -2.03
C VAL A 412 -19.61 6.47 -2.10
N GLY A 413 -20.12 6.21 -3.30
CA GLY A 413 -21.33 5.42 -3.52
C GLY A 413 -21.23 3.99 -3.00
N ASP A 414 -20.10 3.32 -3.20
CA ASP A 414 -19.86 1.97 -2.70
C ASP A 414 -19.82 1.94 -1.17
N ARG A 415 -19.27 2.97 -0.53
CA ARG A 415 -19.27 3.10 0.93
C ARG A 415 -20.64 3.43 1.49
N TRP A 416 -21.41 4.27 0.80
CA TRP A 416 -22.79 4.55 1.17
C TRP A 416 -23.65 3.28 1.13
N LYS A 417 -23.50 2.46 0.08
CA LYS A 417 -24.23 1.20 -0.08
C LYS A 417 -23.75 0.09 0.87
N ASN A 418 -22.45 0.05 1.16
CA ASN A 418 -21.82 -0.98 1.97
C ASN A 418 -20.98 -0.34 3.09
N PRO A 419 -21.61 0.17 4.16
CA PRO A 419 -20.92 0.86 5.26
C PRO A 419 -20.13 -0.08 6.17
N LYS A 420 -20.08 -1.39 5.87
CA LYS A 420 -19.32 -2.37 6.65
C LYS A 420 -17.82 -2.06 6.60
N PRO A 421 -17.10 -2.10 7.74
CA PRO A 421 -15.64 -2.02 7.77
C PRO A 421 -15.00 -3.06 6.84
N PRO A 422 -14.01 -2.69 6.01
CA PRO A 422 -13.40 -3.63 5.06
C PRO A 422 -12.82 -4.89 5.73
N GLY A 423 -12.25 -4.78 6.93
CA GLY A 423 -11.70 -5.90 7.70
C GLY A 423 -12.77 -6.90 8.17
N ALA A 424 -14.02 -6.47 8.30
CA ALA A 424 -15.15 -7.30 8.70
C ALA A 424 -16.11 -7.63 7.52
N ARG A 425 -15.77 -7.25 6.28
CA ARG A 425 -16.67 -7.40 5.13
C ARG A 425 -17.03 -8.85 4.77
N GLN A 426 -16.19 -9.81 5.18
CA GLN A 426 -16.45 -11.25 4.99
C GLN A 426 -17.45 -11.81 6.00
N MET A 427 -17.78 -11.06 7.06
CA MET A 427 -18.76 -11.45 8.06
C MET A 427 -20.18 -11.19 7.55
N ALA A 428 -21.07 -12.14 7.81
CA ALA A 428 -22.42 -12.16 7.26
C ALA A 428 -23.23 -10.92 7.71
N THR A 429 -23.27 -10.69 9.02
CA THR A 429 -23.90 -9.53 9.65
C THR A 429 -22.88 -8.89 10.58
N LEU A 430 -22.63 -7.58 10.42
CA LEU A 430 -21.61 -6.89 11.23
C LEU A 430 -22.05 -6.81 12.70
N GLU A 431 -23.31 -6.44 12.92
CA GLU A 431 -23.91 -6.33 14.25
C GLU A 431 -23.83 -7.66 15.00
N ASP A 432 -24.40 -8.74 14.45
CA ASP A 432 -24.31 -10.08 15.04
C ASP A 432 -22.86 -10.56 15.26
N TRP A 433 -21.91 -10.16 14.41
CA TRP A 433 -20.50 -10.50 14.59
C TRP A 433 -19.87 -9.75 15.76
N GLN A 434 -20.15 -8.45 15.87
CA GLN A 434 -19.66 -7.62 16.97
C GLN A 434 -20.29 -8.06 18.29
N ASP A 435 -21.59 -8.29 18.31
CA ASP A 435 -22.35 -8.81 19.45
C ASP A 435 -21.78 -10.15 19.97
N ALA A 436 -21.53 -11.12 19.09
CA ALA A 436 -20.89 -12.38 19.50
C ALA A 436 -19.44 -12.18 19.99
N CYS A 437 -18.68 -11.27 19.38
CA CYS A 437 -17.32 -10.95 19.82
C CYS A 437 -17.29 -10.21 21.17
N ASP A 438 -18.27 -9.34 21.42
CA ASP A 438 -18.43 -8.61 22.68
C ASP A 438 -18.74 -9.58 23.81
N TRP A 439 -19.68 -10.51 23.59
CA TRP A 439 -19.94 -11.61 24.52
C TRP A 439 -18.68 -12.44 24.80
N ILE A 440 -17.93 -12.82 23.75
CA ILE A 440 -16.67 -13.57 23.92
C ILE A 440 -15.68 -12.81 24.79
N ARG A 441 -15.53 -11.50 24.55
CA ARG A 441 -14.60 -10.64 25.28
C ARG A 441 -14.95 -10.52 26.75
N GLU A 442 -16.24 -10.56 27.10
CA GLU A 442 -16.75 -10.35 28.44
C GLU A 442 -16.85 -11.66 29.24
N GLU A 443 -17.24 -12.76 28.59
CA GLU A 443 -17.64 -14.01 29.27
C GLU A 443 -16.60 -15.15 29.18
N THR A 444 -15.49 -14.96 28.45
CA THR A 444 -14.43 -15.98 28.37
C THR A 444 -13.12 -15.53 29.02
N PRO A 445 -12.26 -16.45 29.50
CA PRO A 445 -10.94 -16.10 30.01
C PRO A 445 -10.07 -15.39 28.95
N PRO A 446 -9.21 -14.41 29.31
CA PRO A 446 -8.33 -13.73 28.35
C PRO A 446 -7.44 -14.65 27.52
N ASP A 447 -7.03 -15.80 28.08
CA ASP A 447 -6.21 -16.85 27.46
C ASP A 447 -7.03 -17.90 26.69
N ALA A 448 -8.33 -17.68 26.50
CA ALA A 448 -9.16 -18.55 25.68
C ALA A 448 -8.73 -18.47 24.20
N ILE A 449 -8.43 -19.64 23.63
CA ILE A 449 -8.11 -19.81 22.20
C ILE A 449 -9.36 -20.34 21.47
N PHE A 450 -9.67 -19.74 20.32
CA PHE A 450 -10.87 -20.04 19.53
C PHE A 450 -10.53 -20.72 18.20
N LEU A 451 -11.38 -21.68 17.81
CA LEU A 451 -11.55 -22.03 16.40
C LEU A 451 -12.47 -20.99 15.75
N VAL A 452 -12.02 -20.40 14.64
CA VAL A 452 -12.76 -19.36 13.92
C VAL A 452 -12.92 -19.71 12.43
N ASP A 453 -13.90 -19.09 11.78
CA ASP A 453 -14.08 -19.18 10.33
C ASP A 453 -12.85 -18.66 9.57
N ARG A 454 -12.58 -19.22 8.38
CA ARG A 454 -11.32 -18.98 7.63
C ARG A 454 -11.03 -17.51 7.33
N GLN A 455 -12.07 -16.72 7.16
CA GLN A 455 -12.01 -15.29 6.80
C GLN A 455 -12.33 -14.38 8.01
N ALA A 456 -12.34 -14.91 9.23
CA ALA A 456 -12.64 -14.17 10.47
C ALA A 456 -11.48 -13.28 10.95
N GLN A 457 -10.78 -12.62 10.03
CA GLN A 457 -9.59 -11.79 10.31
C GLN A 457 -9.83 -10.64 11.30
N SER A 458 -11.07 -10.21 11.51
CA SER A 458 -11.44 -9.19 12.50
C SER A 458 -11.76 -9.74 13.89
N PHE A 459 -11.61 -11.06 14.10
CA PHE A 459 -11.91 -11.71 15.37
C PHE A 459 -11.10 -11.12 16.53
N LYS A 460 -9.76 -11.13 16.43
CA LYS A 460 -8.87 -10.57 17.45
C LYS A 460 -9.21 -9.12 17.79
N TRP A 461 -9.53 -8.33 16.75
CA TRP A 461 -9.87 -6.92 16.88
C TRP A 461 -11.07 -6.67 17.78
N TYR A 462 -12.14 -7.46 17.63
CA TYR A 462 -13.37 -7.27 18.42
C TYR A 462 -13.37 -8.12 19.68
N ALA A 463 -13.04 -9.41 19.59
CA ALA A 463 -13.14 -10.35 20.70
C ALA A 463 -11.98 -10.25 21.70
N ALA A 464 -10.82 -9.71 21.30
CA ALA A 464 -9.61 -9.69 22.11
C ALA A 464 -9.25 -11.07 22.70
N ARG A 465 -9.41 -12.12 21.89
CA ARG A 465 -9.02 -13.51 22.20
C ARG A 465 -8.12 -14.07 21.10
N GLY A 466 -7.31 -15.06 21.45
CA GLY A 466 -6.48 -15.77 20.49
C GLY A 466 -7.31 -16.66 19.58
N ASP A 467 -6.86 -16.86 18.34
CA ASP A 467 -7.40 -17.88 17.45
C ASP A 467 -6.34 -18.92 17.09
N VAL A 468 -6.82 -20.10 16.66
CA VAL A 468 -5.92 -21.18 16.21
C VAL A 468 -5.23 -20.77 14.91
N ALA A 469 -6.00 -20.27 13.95
CA ALA A 469 -5.52 -19.77 12.68
C ALA A 469 -6.66 -19.01 11.98
N ASN A 470 -6.31 -18.07 11.12
CA ASN A 470 -7.16 -17.60 10.04
C ASN A 470 -6.29 -17.33 8.79
N TRP A 471 -6.91 -17.23 7.61
CA TRP A 471 -6.15 -17.14 6.36
C TRP A 471 -5.40 -15.82 6.16
N LYS A 472 -5.83 -14.76 6.86
CA LYS A 472 -5.26 -13.42 6.68
C LYS A 472 -3.96 -13.25 7.46
N ASP A 473 -3.91 -13.74 8.69
CA ASP A 473 -2.85 -13.54 9.68
C ASP A 473 -1.63 -14.45 9.45
N ILE A 474 -0.93 -14.22 8.34
CA ILE A 474 0.30 -14.93 8.01
C ILE A 474 1.52 -14.33 8.76
N PRO A 475 2.32 -15.15 9.47
CA PRO A 475 3.61 -14.73 10.03
C PRO A 475 4.63 -14.31 8.97
N GLN A 476 5.79 -13.79 9.40
CA GLN A 476 6.83 -13.31 8.48
C GLN A 476 8.13 -14.12 8.55
N ASP A 477 8.36 -14.85 9.65
CA ASP A 477 9.43 -15.84 9.77
C ASP A 477 9.02 -17.20 9.18
N ALA A 478 10.00 -17.99 8.76
CA ALA A 478 9.78 -19.23 8.03
C ALA A 478 9.08 -20.30 8.87
N VAL A 479 9.47 -20.45 10.14
CA VAL A 479 8.86 -21.42 11.06
C VAL A 479 7.39 -21.08 11.27
N GLY A 480 7.09 -19.81 11.54
CA GLY A 480 5.72 -19.31 11.69
C GLY A 480 4.89 -19.50 10.43
N ILE A 481 5.44 -19.25 9.23
CA ILE A 481 4.71 -19.46 7.97
C ILE A 481 4.34 -20.94 7.78
N ILE A 482 5.27 -21.87 8.05
CA ILE A 482 5.02 -23.31 7.94
C ILE A 482 3.95 -23.76 8.94
N ASP A 483 4.07 -23.36 10.22
CA ASP A 483 3.09 -23.69 11.26
C ASP A 483 1.71 -23.11 10.94
N TRP A 484 1.64 -21.84 10.54
CA TRP A 484 0.40 -21.19 10.11
C TRP A 484 -0.27 -21.93 8.95
N TYR A 485 0.51 -22.35 7.95
CA TYR A 485 -0.02 -23.07 6.80
C TYR A 485 -0.52 -24.46 7.18
N ALA A 486 0.24 -25.18 8.01
CA ALA A 486 -0.16 -26.48 8.54
C ALA A 486 -1.47 -26.39 9.34
N ARG A 487 -1.61 -25.37 10.21
CA ARG A 487 -2.86 -25.10 10.96
C ARG A 487 -4.02 -24.76 10.03
N CYS A 488 -3.81 -23.87 9.05
CA CYS A 488 -4.84 -23.54 8.06
C CYS A 488 -5.31 -24.78 7.29
N ARG A 489 -4.38 -25.63 6.85
CA ARG A 489 -4.69 -26.90 6.17
C ARG A 489 -5.44 -27.85 7.11
N ASN A 490 -4.99 -28.03 8.35
CA ASN A 490 -5.68 -28.90 9.30
C ASN A 490 -7.12 -28.43 9.58
N VAL A 491 -7.28 -27.14 9.90
CA VAL A 491 -8.58 -26.57 10.28
C VAL A 491 -9.52 -26.44 9.09
N TYR A 492 -9.05 -26.07 7.90
CA TYR A 492 -9.92 -25.72 6.76
C TYR A 492 -9.94 -26.72 5.61
N ASN A 493 -9.05 -27.72 5.56
CA ASN A 493 -8.99 -28.70 4.47
C ASN A 493 -9.25 -30.13 4.99
N PRO A 494 -10.50 -30.49 5.32
CA PRO A 494 -10.84 -31.80 5.88
C PRO A 494 -10.42 -32.94 4.95
N GLY A 495 -9.84 -34.00 5.53
CA GLY A 495 -9.43 -35.20 4.78
C GLY A 495 -8.36 -34.94 3.72
N GLY A 496 -7.61 -33.84 3.83
CA GLY A 496 -6.60 -33.45 2.85
C GLY A 496 -7.15 -32.77 1.60
N SER A 497 -8.46 -32.43 1.57
CA SER A 497 -9.11 -31.80 0.42
C SER A 497 -8.31 -30.61 -0.11
N GLU A 498 -8.19 -30.49 -1.44
CA GLU A 498 -7.59 -29.31 -2.07
C GLU A 498 -8.43 -28.06 -1.80
N ARG A 499 -9.75 -28.22 -1.63
CA ARG A 499 -10.66 -27.09 -1.40
C ARG A 499 -10.85 -26.81 0.09
N ALA A 500 -10.46 -25.61 0.51
CA ALA A 500 -10.69 -25.14 1.87
C ALA A 500 -12.19 -24.84 2.11
N VAL A 501 -12.72 -25.23 3.27
CA VAL A 501 -14.02 -24.76 3.74
C VAL A 501 -13.90 -23.34 4.28
N GLY A 502 -14.87 -22.49 3.94
CA GLY A 502 -14.88 -21.10 4.40
C GLY A 502 -15.37 -20.92 5.83
N THR A 503 -16.25 -21.81 6.28
CA THR A 503 -16.93 -21.75 7.58
C THR A 503 -16.82 -23.07 8.31
N LEU A 504 -16.58 -23.02 9.62
CA LEU A 504 -16.51 -24.20 10.49
C LEU A 504 -17.86 -24.91 10.59
N ALA A 505 -18.97 -24.23 10.38
CA ALA A 505 -20.29 -24.85 10.30
C ALA A 505 -20.35 -25.97 9.24
N ASN A 506 -19.57 -25.85 8.16
CA ASN A 506 -19.48 -26.85 7.10
C ASN A 506 -18.40 -27.93 7.35
N GLN A 507 -17.73 -27.92 8.50
CA GLN A 507 -16.81 -29.00 8.87
C GLN A 507 -17.56 -30.26 9.27
N ALA A 508 -16.90 -31.41 9.09
CA ALA A 508 -17.40 -32.65 9.66
C ALA A 508 -17.41 -32.54 11.19
N ARG A 509 -18.59 -32.66 11.80
CA ARG A 509 -18.83 -32.40 13.23
C ARG A 509 -17.84 -33.08 14.17
N HIS A 510 -17.49 -34.33 13.89
CA HIS A 510 -16.56 -35.11 14.71
C HIS A 510 -15.12 -34.56 14.72
N ARG A 511 -14.76 -33.67 13.77
CA ARG A 511 -13.42 -33.06 13.72
C ARG A 511 -13.26 -31.92 14.70
N ILE A 512 -14.32 -31.20 15.05
CA ILE A 512 -14.21 -30.00 15.89
C ILE A 512 -13.61 -30.32 17.27
N PRO A 513 -14.03 -31.38 18.00
CA PRO A 513 -13.37 -31.78 19.24
C PRO A 513 -11.91 -32.21 19.07
N THR A 514 -11.57 -32.87 17.96
CA THR A 514 -10.16 -33.24 17.67
C THR A 514 -9.30 -32.00 17.44
N LEU A 515 -9.77 -31.05 16.62
CA LEU A 515 -9.09 -29.78 16.39
C LEU A 515 -8.95 -28.98 17.70
N ALA A 516 -9.95 -29.04 18.58
CA ALA A 516 -9.90 -28.42 19.89
C ALA A 516 -8.74 -28.95 20.74
N ARG A 517 -8.55 -30.28 20.78
CA ARG A 517 -7.44 -30.92 21.48
C ARG A 517 -6.09 -30.61 20.87
N ASP A 518 -5.97 -30.78 19.56
CA ASP A 518 -4.71 -30.60 18.84
C ASP A 518 -4.16 -29.16 18.98
N HIS A 519 -5.06 -28.18 19.03
CA HIS A 519 -4.70 -26.77 19.07
C HIS A 519 -5.02 -26.09 20.40
N ARG A 520 -5.41 -26.85 21.43
CA ARG A 520 -5.81 -26.35 22.76
C ARG A 520 -6.90 -25.28 22.71
N ALA A 521 -7.77 -25.34 21.70
CA ALA A 521 -8.89 -24.41 21.57
C ALA A 521 -9.95 -24.76 22.62
N THR A 522 -10.45 -23.73 23.29
CA THR A 522 -11.46 -23.85 24.35
C THR A 522 -12.88 -23.61 23.83
N HIS A 523 -12.98 -22.89 22.71
CA HIS A 523 -14.24 -22.47 22.13
C HIS A 523 -14.16 -22.49 20.60
N ALA A 524 -15.32 -22.50 19.94
CA ALA A 524 -15.45 -22.24 18.52
C ALA A 524 -16.52 -21.18 18.28
N ILE A 525 -16.29 -20.28 17.33
CA ILE A 525 -17.30 -19.35 16.81
C ILE A 525 -17.48 -19.56 15.31
N THR A 526 -18.72 -19.76 14.88
CA THR A 526 -19.07 -19.94 13.47
C THR A 526 -20.54 -19.59 13.24
N ARG A 527 -21.04 -19.78 12.00
CA ARG A 527 -22.46 -19.60 11.71
C ARG A 527 -23.31 -20.54 12.56
N ASN A 528 -24.46 -20.06 13.02
CA ASN A 528 -25.41 -20.88 13.79
C ASN A 528 -26.04 -22.01 12.96
N SER A 529 -25.97 -21.93 11.62
CA SER A 529 -26.47 -22.94 10.70
C SER A 529 -25.42 -23.38 9.66
N PRO A 530 -25.20 -24.70 9.48
CA PRO A 530 -25.77 -25.79 10.29
C PRO A 530 -25.15 -25.87 11.70
N ASN A 531 -25.96 -26.28 12.68
CA ASN A 531 -25.50 -26.42 14.08
C ASN A 531 -24.48 -27.57 14.24
N LEU A 532 -23.42 -27.31 15.03
CA LEU A 532 -22.32 -28.26 15.26
C LEU A 532 -22.67 -29.42 16.21
N ARG A 533 -23.82 -29.37 16.90
CA ARG A 533 -24.27 -30.27 17.96
C ARG A 533 -23.28 -30.36 19.14
N LEU A 534 -22.67 -29.23 19.45
CA LEU A 534 -21.79 -29.04 20.61
C LEU A 534 -22.51 -28.13 21.63
N PRO A 535 -22.07 -28.08 22.90
CA PRO A 535 -22.65 -27.18 23.89
C PRO A 535 -22.56 -25.72 23.44
N VAL A 536 -23.71 -25.12 23.13
CA VAL A 536 -23.83 -23.70 22.79
C VAL A 536 -23.81 -22.89 24.07
N VAL A 537 -22.90 -21.92 24.15
CA VAL A 537 -22.79 -20.98 25.27
C VAL A 537 -23.29 -19.58 24.92
N TYR A 538 -23.34 -19.27 23.63
CA TYR A 538 -23.92 -18.04 23.10
C TYR A 538 -24.48 -18.28 21.70
N GLU A 539 -25.59 -17.65 21.36
CA GLU A 539 -26.17 -17.69 20.02
C GLU A 539 -26.98 -16.42 19.74
N ASN A 540 -26.79 -15.87 18.56
CA ASN A 540 -27.63 -14.81 18.01
C ASN A 540 -28.19 -15.23 16.64
N ALA A 541 -28.76 -14.28 15.90
CA ALA A 541 -29.43 -14.56 14.62
C ALA A 541 -28.52 -15.20 13.56
N THR A 542 -27.20 -14.99 13.63
CA THR A 542 -26.25 -15.44 12.60
C THR A 542 -25.14 -16.35 13.13
N TYR A 543 -24.67 -16.14 14.35
CA TYR A 543 -23.50 -16.78 14.93
C TYR A 543 -23.83 -17.57 16.19
N ALA A 544 -23.09 -18.66 16.40
CA ALA A 544 -23.12 -19.43 17.63
C ALA A 544 -21.69 -19.62 18.15
N VAL A 545 -21.54 -19.51 19.47
CA VAL A 545 -20.31 -19.82 20.21
C VAL A 545 -20.51 -21.13 20.94
N TYR A 546 -19.60 -22.06 20.71
CA TYR A 546 -19.61 -23.39 21.27
C TYR A 546 -18.47 -23.54 22.26
N LYS A 547 -18.74 -24.18 23.40
CA LYS A 547 -17.72 -24.62 24.34
C LYS A 547 -17.17 -25.97 23.89
N LEU A 548 -15.85 -26.12 23.94
CA LEU A 548 -15.16 -27.33 23.53
C LEU A 548 -14.57 -28.01 24.76
N ASP A 549 -14.89 -29.29 24.95
CA ASP A 549 -14.27 -30.09 26.00
C ASP A 549 -12.84 -30.44 25.58
N ARG A 550 -11.89 -30.20 26.49
CA ARG A 550 -10.47 -30.52 26.31
C ARG A 550 -10.24 -32.03 26.31
#